data_AF-A0A3B0MGM3-F1
#
_entry.id   AF-A0A3B0MGM3-F1
#
_cell.length_a   1.000
_cell.length_b   1.000
_cell.length_c   1.000
_cell.angle_alpha   90.00
_cell.angle_beta   90.00
_cell.angle_gamma   90.00
#
_symmetry.space_group_name_H-M   'P 1'
#
loop_
_entity.id
_entity.type
_entity.pdbx_description
1 polymer ?
#
loop_
_entity_poly.entity_id
_entity_poly.type
_entity_poly.pdbx_seq_one_letter_code
_entity_poly.pdbx_strand_id
1 'polypeptide(L)'
;MRRHKPKIINEHSAILDEFNAENSQNIAESENNLGKMNDLMKINQDYNILNFDQMQNYNYDFNFIPEWFNTLPPSLSVTKGFVVDSLASLAHMGLMSLISTQAFQNSYCSVFSSETEKAVCLKNSIENINKIAQTGRQIMSLNFRVLAGGRMAKEALVSLNTLASDPQNVGMIKTLGSTIIMYLTLMRESVGDEFVYLLINKP
;
A
#
# COMPACT_ATOMS: atom_id res chain seq x y z
N MET A 1 -21.05 28.99 42.97
CA MET A 1 -19.92 28.79 42.03
C MET A 1 -20.48 28.60 40.63
N ARG A 2 -20.24 29.56 39.71
CA ARG A 2 -20.74 29.49 38.32
C ARG A 2 -19.81 28.56 37.52
N ARG A 3 -20.33 27.43 37.04
CA ARG A 3 -19.63 26.56 36.09
C ARG A 3 -19.50 27.31 34.76
N HIS A 4 -18.28 27.71 34.41
CA HIS A 4 -17.94 28.25 33.10
C HIS A 4 -18.06 27.10 32.10
N LYS A 5 -19.08 27.13 31.22
CA LYS A 5 -19.11 26.24 30.05
C LYS A 5 -18.01 26.71 29.10
N PRO A 6 -17.06 25.86 28.68
CA PRO A 6 -16.12 26.24 27.63
C PRO A 6 -16.92 26.53 26.36
N LYS A 7 -16.73 27.74 25.80
CA LYS A 7 -17.17 28.06 24.45
C LYS A 7 -16.40 27.14 23.51
N ILE A 8 -17.10 26.26 22.79
CA ILE A 8 -16.55 25.61 21.61
C ILE A 8 -16.48 26.71 20.55
N ILE A 9 -15.29 27.31 20.41
CA ILE A 9 -15.00 28.21 19.30
C ILE A 9 -14.71 27.28 18.13
N ASN A 10 -15.61 27.25 17.15
CA ASN A 10 -15.35 26.64 15.85
C ASN A 10 -14.39 27.58 15.11
N GLU A 11 -13.12 27.55 15.49
CA GLU A 11 -12.06 28.22 14.76
C GLU A 11 -11.78 27.38 13.51
N HIS A 12 -12.15 27.90 12.35
CA HIS A 12 -11.66 27.41 11.06
C HIS A 12 -10.14 27.50 11.11
N SER A 13 -9.48 26.35 11.28
CA SER A 13 -8.04 26.28 11.49
C SER A 13 -7.35 26.32 10.13
N ALA A 14 -6.68 27.45 9.84
CA ALA A 14 -5.87 27.61 8.62
C ALA A 14 -4.83 26.49 8.43
N ILE A 15 -4.38 25.87 9.53
CA ILE A 15 -3.48 24.72 9.55
C ILE A 15 -4.15 23.48 8.93
N LEU A 16 -5.46 23.32 9.14
CA LEU A 16 -6.22 22.22 8.58
C LEU A 16 -6.43 22.39 7.06
N ASP A 17 -6.61 23.64 6.62
CA ASP A 17 -6.72 23.96 5.19
C ASP A 17 -5.40 23.74 4.46
N GLU A 18 -4.28 24.16 5.04
CA GLU A 18 -2.93 23.89 4.53
C GLU A 18 -2.62 22.39 4.50
N PHE A 19 -2.97 21.67 5.58
CA PHE A 19 -2.87 20.22 5.65
C PHE A 19 -3.66 19.53 4.53
N ASN A 20 -4.90 19.98 4.27
CA ASN A 20 -5.74 19.39 3.22
C ASN A 20 -5.16 19.64 1.83
N ALA A 21 -4.59 20.82 1.59
CA ALA A 21 -3.95 21.16 0.31
C ALA A 21 -2.69 20.32 0.07
N GLU A 22 -1.80 20.20 1.06
CA GLU A 22 -0.55 19.45 0.94
C GLU A 22 -0.82 17.93 0.81
N ASN A 23 -1.74 17.39 1.60
CA ASN A 23 -2.04 15.95 1.55
C ASN A 23 -2.80 15.53 0.30
N SER A 24 -3.52 16.43 -0.37
CA SER A 24 -4.16 16.10 -1.64
C SER A 24 -3.16 15.60 -2.68
N GLN A 25 -1.94 16.17 -2.70
CA GLN A 25 -0.88 15.73 -3.61
C GLN A 25 -0.30 14.37 -3.21
N ASN A 26 -0.03 14.15 -1.92
CA ASN A 26 0.48 12.87 -1.40
C ASN A 26 -0.51 11.72 -1.61
N ILE A 27 -1.81 11.99 -1.41
CA ILE A 27 -2.90 11.06 -1.69
C ILE A 27 -2.90 10.70 -3.18
N ALA A 28 -2.92 11.69 -4.07
CA ALA A 28 -2.95 11.45 -5.51
C ALA A 28 -1.74 10.63 -6.01
N GLU A 29 -0.54 10.89 -5.47
CA GLU A 29 0.65 10.09 -5.80
C GLU A 29 0.50 8.64 -5.34
N SER A 30 0.03 8.45 -4.10
CA SER A 30 -0.14 7.12 -3.53
C SER A 30 -1.22 6.31 -4.26
N GLU A 31 -2.37 6.91 -4.57
CA GLU A 31 -3.43 6.29 -5.37
C GLU A 31 -2.91 5.84 -6.74
N ASN A 32 -2.12 6.68 -7.41
CA ASN A 32 -1.48 6.34 -8.68
C ASN A 32 -0.45 5.19 -8.53
N ASN A 33 0.30 5.14 -7.43
CA ASN A 33 1.23 4.04 -7.16
C ASN A 33 0.49 2.73 -6.88
N LEU A 34 -0.56 2.76 -6.06
CA LEU A 34 -1.42 1.61 -5.77
C LEU A 34 -2.14 1.11 -7.03
N GLY A 35 -2.66 2.03 -7.85
CA GLY A 35 -3.24 1.71 -9.15
C GLY A 35 -2.26 0.98 -10.06
N LYS A 36 -1.03 1.49 -10.18
CA LYS A 36 0.03 0.82 -10.97
C LYS A 36 0.45 -0.54 -10.41
N MET A 37 0.49 -0.69 -9.08
CA MET A 37 0.74 -2.00 -8.45
C MET A 37 -0.37 -3.00 -8.80
N ASN A 38 -1.62 -2.55 -8.75
CA ASN A 38 -2.77 -3.36 -9.13
C ASN A 38 -2.74 -3.72 -10.62
N ASP A 39 -2.43 -2.78 -11.50
CA ASP A 39 -2.30 -3.03 -12.94
C ASP A 39 -1.20 -4.05 -13.24
N LEU A 40 -0.06 -3.97 -12.54
CA LEU A 40 1.01 -4.98 -12.64
C LEU A 40 0.54 -6.39 -12.22
N MET A 41 -0.41 -6.49 -11.28
CA MET A 41 -1.04 -7.77 -10.94
C MET A 41 -2.05 -8.22 -12.00
N LYS A 42 -2.85 -7.27 -12.53
CA LYS A 42 -3.90 -7.54 -13.53
C LYS A 42 -3.37 -7.96 -14.90
N ILE A 43 -2.21 -7.48 -15.34
CA ILE A 43 -1.57 -7.86 -16.62
C ILE A 43 -1.38 -9.40 -16.75
N ASN A 44 -1.53 -10.15 -15.66
CA ASN A 44 -1.47 -11.61 -15.66
C ASN A 44 -2.80 -12.30 -15.29
N GLN A 45 -3.89 -11.58 -15.00
CA GLN A 45 -5.19 -12.18 -14.63
C GLN A 45 -5.93 -12.87 -15.79
N ASP A 46 -5.50 -12.68 -17.03
CA ASP A 46 -6.12 -13.27 -18.24
C ASP A 46 -6.20 -14.81 -18.25
N TYR A 47 -5.55 -15.47 -17.28
CA TYR A 47 -5.51 -16.93 -17.18
C TYR A 47 -6.38 -17.51 -16.04
N ASN A 48 -7.08 -16.70 -15.24
CA ASN A 48 -8.15 -17.14 -14.31
C ASN A 48 -7.73 -18.13 -13.19
N ILE A 49 -6.49 -18.04 -12.70
CA ILE A 49 -5.89 -19.07 -11.82
C ILE A 49 -6.08 -18.81 -10.34
N LEU A 50 -6.27 -17.55 -9.98
CA LEU A 50 -6.71 -17.14 -8.65
C LEU A 50 -7.90 -16.22 -8.84
N ASN A 51 -9.04 -16.60 -8.28
CA ASN A 51 -10.24 -15.80 -8.32
C ASN A 51 -10.08 -14.61 -7.35
N PHE A 52 -9.44 -13.54 -7.82
CA PHE A 52 -9.18 -12.34 -7.03
C PHE A 52 -10.47 -11.66 -6.54
N ASP A 53 -11.63 -11.94 -7.14
CA ASP A 53 -12.93 -11.47 -6.65
C ASP A 53 -13.26 -12.02 -5.24
N GLN A 54 -12.71 -13.19 -4.88
CA GLN A 54 -12.82 -13.72 -3.52
C GLN A 54 -11.90 -13.01 -2.52
N MET A 55 -10.75 -12.47 -2.99
CA MET A 55 -9.87 -11.66 -2.15
C MET A 55 -10.42 -10.25 -1.96
N GLN A 56 -11.06 -9.65 -2.97
CA GLN A 56 -11.66 -8.31 -2.90
C GLN A 56 -12.73 -8.15 -1.81
N ASN A 57 -13.36 -9.26 -1.41
CA ASN A 57 -14.40 -9.28 -0.37
C ASN A 57 -13.86 -9.69 1.02
N TYR A 58 -12.55 -9.87 1.16
CA TYR A 58 -11.96 -10.19 2.46
C TYR A 58 -11.93 -8.94 3.33
N ASN A 59 -12.75 -8.94 4.39
CA ASN A 59 -12.75 -7.85 5.36
C ASN A 59 -11.51 -7.97 6.24
N TYR A 60 -10.45 -7.23 5.91
CA TYR A 60 -9.23 -7.20 6.69
C TYR A 60 -9.50 -6.57 8.06
N ASP A 61 -9.25 -7.34 9.12
CA ASP A 61 -9.31 -6.82 10.47
C ASP A 61 -8.01 -6.06 10.80
N PHE A 62 -8.08 -4.73 10.71
CA PHE A 62 -6.97 -3.83 10.97
C PHE A 62 -6.83 -3.49 12.47
N ASN A 63 -6.66 -4.51 13.30
CA ASN A 63 -6.46 -4.37 14.76
C ASN A 63 -5.27 -3.51 15.19
N PHE A 64 -4.38 -3.15 14.26
CA PHE A 64 -3.24 -2.27 14.52
C PHE A 64 -3.56 -0.79 14.27
N ILE A 65 -4.74 -0.44 13.74
CA ILE A 65 -5.15 0.97 13.59
C ILE A 65 -5.25 1.59 15.00
N PRO A 66 -4.51 2.66 15.29
CA PRO A 66 -4.55 3.30 16.60
C PRO A 66 -5.93 3.85 16.94
N GLU A 67 -6.33 3.78 18.20
CA GLU A 67 -7.64 4.25 18.67
C GLU A 67 -7.92 5.72 18.31
N TRP A 68 -6.88 6.58 18.37
CA TRP A 68 -6.99 8.00 18.03
C TRP A 68 -7.50 8.23 16.60
N PHE A 69 -7.19 7.33 15.65
CA PHE A 69 -7.60 7.42 14.25
C PHE A 69 -9.13 7.35 14.11
N ASN A 70 -9.79 6.61 15.01
CA ASN A 70 -11.25 6.53 15.02
C ASN A 70 -11.92 7.80 15.55
N THR A 71 -11.16 8.66 16.23
CA THR A 71 -11.61 9.93 16.81
C THR A 71 -11.28 11.16 15.94
N LEU A 72 -10.91 10.94 14.67
CA LEU A 72 -10.63 12.02 13.72
C LEU A 72 -11.88 12.90 13.47
N PRO A 73 -11.73 14.23 13.39
CA PRO A 73 -12.84 15.13 13.09
C PRO A 73 -13.40 14.90 11.67
N PRO A 74 -14.67 15.25 11.41
CA PRO A 74 -15.31 15.05 10.10
C PRO A 74 -14.59 15.73 8.93
N SER A 75 -13.89 16.84 9.19
CA SER A 75 -13.05 17.55 8.22
C SER A 75 -11.92 16.69 7.65
N LEU A 76 -11.52 15.62 8.33
CA LEU A 76 -10.47 14.68 7.91
C LEU A 76 -11.05 13.35 7.37
N SER A 77 -12.37 13.28 7.13
CA SER A 77 -13.04 12.04 6.71
C SER A 77 -12.56 11.49 5.36
N VAL A 78 -12.29 12.35 4.38
CA VAL A 78 -11.74 11.94 3.07
C VAL A 78 -10.37 11.30 3.24
N THR A 79 -9.49 11.96 3.99
CA THR A 79 -8.14 11.49 4.29
C THR A 79 -8.15 10.19 5.10
N LYS A 80 -9.09 10.07 6.04
CA LYS A 80 -9.35 8.84 6.79
C LYS A 80 -9.75 7.70 5.86
N GLY A 81 -10.67 7.95 4.92
CA GLY A 81 -11.09 6.98 3.90
C GLY A 81 -9.91 6.49 3.08
N PHE A 82 -9.12 7.42 2.54
CA PHE A 82 -7.91 7.09 1.78
C PHE A 82 -6.94 6.16 2.54
N VAL A 83 -6.69 6.42 3.83
CA VAL A 83 -5.82 5.55 4.65
C VAL A 83 -6.40 4.14 4.74
N VAL A 84 -7.69 4.00 5.04
CA VAL A 84 -8.34 2.69 5.14
C VAL A 84 -8.31 1.94 3.80
N ASP A 85 -8.62 2.62 2.71
CA ASP A 85 -8.62 2.04 1.36
C ASP A 85 -7.21 1.62 0.91
N SER A 86 -6.21 2.41 1.28
CA SER A 86 -4.79 2.10 1.03
C SER A 86 -4.33 0.90 1.84
N LEU A 87 -4.70 0.81 3.13
CA LEU A 87 -4.39 -0.35 3.97
C LEU A 87 -5.04 -1.61 3.40
N ALA A 88 -6.31 -1.53 2.98
CA ALA A 88 -6.98 -2.62 2.27
C ALA A 88 -6.19 -3.03 1.03
N SER A 89 -5.88 -2.09 0.14
CA SER A 89 -5.15 -2.37 -1.11
C SER A 89 -3.80 -3.05 -0.85
N LEU A 90 -3.02 -2.56 0.11
CA LEU A 90 -1.73 -3.14 0.49
C LEU A 90 -1.89 -4.53 1.14
N ALA A 91 -2.93 -4.73 1.94
CA ALA A 91 -3.24 -6.03 2.53
C ALA A 91 -3.59 -7.08 1.46
N HIS A 92 -4.35 -6.70 0.43
CA HIS A 92 -4.62 -7.55 -0.74
C HIS A 92 -3.34 -7.95 -1.50
N MET A 93 -2.32 -7.10 -1.47
CA MET A 93 -1.00 -7.40 -2.05
C MET A 93 -0.13 -8.27 -1.13
N GLY A 94 -0.68 -8.74 0.00
CA GLY A 94 0.02 -9.58 0.97
C GLY A 94 0.90 -8.80 1.95
N LEU A 95 0.85 -7.46 1.97
CA LEU A 95 1.72 -6.62 2.78
C LEU A 95 1.24 -6.42 4.22
N MET A 96 0.31 -7.26 4.72
CA MET A 96 -0.32 -7.10 6.04
C MET A 96 0.69 -6.94 7.19
N SER A 97 1.73 -7.78 7.24
CA SER A 97 2.78 -7.70 8.26
C SER A 97 3.60 -6.41 8.20
N LEU A 98 3.69 -5.80 7.01
CA LEU A 98 4.45 -4.58 6.80
C LEU A 98 3.63 -3.36 7.23
N ILE A 99 2.38 -3.27 6.75
CA ILE A 99 1.48 -2.17 7.11
C ILE A 99 1.16 -2.18 8.61
N SER A 100 1.11 -3.35 9.26
CA SER A 100 0.86 -3.44 10.71
C SER A 100 1.97 -2.87 11.57
N THR A 101 3.17 -2.67 11.02
CA THR A 101 4.34 -2.15 11.74
C THR A 101 4.75 -0.77 11.27
N GLN A 102 4.52 -0.45 9.99
CA GLN A 102 5.06 0.75 9.36
C GLN A 102 4.00 1.83 9.10
N ALA A 103 2.73 1.48 8.86
CA ALA A 103 1.73 2.45 8.40
C ALA A 103 1.53 3.60 9.41
N PHE A 104 1.54 3.30 10.71
CA PHE A 104 1.40 4.29 11.79
C PHE A 104 2.71 4.53 12.54
N GLN A 105 3.86 4.13 11.98
CA GLN A 105 5.15 4.37 12.60
C GLN A 105 5.39 5.88 12.74
N ASN A 106 5.95 6.31 13.88
CA ASN A 106 6.20 7.72 14.19
C ASN A 106 4.93 8.60 14.22
N SER A 107 3.75 8.01 14.37
CA SER A 107 2.46 8.71 14.52
C SER A 107 1.96 8.62 15.97
N TYR A 108 2.57 9.40 16.85
CA TYR A 108 2.31 9.37 18.30
C TYR A 108 1.16 10.31 18.68
N CYS A 109 -0.08 9.86 18.50
CA CYS A 109 -1.27 10.57 18.93
C CYS A 109 -2.08 9.78 19.96
N SER A 110 -2.90 10.50 20.73
CA SER A 110 -3.87 9.93 21.67
C SER A 110 -5.29 10.32 21.28
N VAL A 111 -6.29 9.65 21.87
CA VAL A 111 -7.71 10.04 21.69
C VAL A 111 -7.99 11.47 22.15
N PHE A 112 -7.19 11.99 23.10
CA PHE A 112 -7.29 13.33 23.66
C PHE A 112 -6.45 14.38 22.93
N SER A 113 -5.66 13.98 21.94
CA SER A 113 -4.87 14.90 21.14
C SER A 113 -5.75 15.93 20.44
N SER A 114 -5.22 17.13 20.25
CA SER A 114 -5.93 18.20 19.56
C SER A 114 -6.18 17.81 18.09
N GLU A 115 -7.09 18.51 17.42
CA GLU A 115 -7.37 18.26 16.00
C GLU A 115 -6.12 18.48 15.13
N THR A 116 -5.29 19.48 15.47
CA THR A 116 -4.04 19.76 14.76
C THR A 116 -3.00 18.67 14.99
N GLU A 117 -2.85 18.16 16.21
CA GLU A 117 -1.96 17.03 16.49
C GLU A 117 -2.40 15.77 15.74
N LYS A 118 -3.71 15.46 15.75
CA LYS A 118 -4.26 14.33 15.00
C LYS A 118 -4.06 14.48 13.49
N ALA A 119 -4.14 15.70 12.96
CA ALA A 119 -3.80 15.98 11.57
C ALA A 119 -2.32 15.65 11.30
N VAL A 120 -1.38 16.12 12.13
CA VAL A 120 0.05 15.79 11.96
C VAL A 120 0.31 14.28 12.01
N CYS A 121 -0.30 13.54 12.94
CA CYS A 121 -0.17 12.08 12.97
C CYS A 121 -0.76 11.41 11.72
N LEU A 122 -1.88 11.94 11.21
CA LEU A 122 -2.48 11.46 9.98
C LEU A 122 -1.57 11.73 8.76
N LYS A 123 -0.90 12.89 8.71
CA LYS A 123 0.12 13.20 7.68
C LYS A 123 1.23 12.16 7.68
N ASN A 124 1.85 11.91 8.84
CA ASN A 124 2.92 10.93 8.97
C ASN A 124 2.47 9.53 8.51
N SER A 125 1.22 9.16 8.81
CA SER A 125 0.65 7.88 8.38
C SER A 125 0.51 7.80 6.86
N ILE A 126 0.07 8.87 6.20
CA ILE A 126 -0.02 8.96 4.73
C ILE A 126 1.36 8.87 4.10
N GLU A 127 2.35 9.57 4.65
CA GLU A 127 3.73 9.53 4.15
C GLU A 127 4.32 8.11 4.22
N ASN A 128 4.09 7.40 5.34
CA ASN A 128 4.49 6.00 5.48
C ASN A 128 3.80 5.12 4.44
N ILE A 129 2.49 5.27 4.25
CA ILE A 129 1.72 4.51 3.26
C ILE A 129 2.23 4.80 1.83
N ASN A 130 2.49 6.07 1.50
CA ASN A 130 3.02 6.45 0.19
C ASN A 130 4.40 5.83 -0.04
N LYS A 131 5.27 5.84 0.98
CA LYS A 131 6.59 5.16 0.91
C LYS A 131 6.44 3.66 0.63
N ILE A 132 5.55 2.98 1.35
CA ILE A 132 5.28 1.55 1.14
C ILE A 132 4.78 1.29 -0.28
N ALA A 133 3.83 2.09 -0.76
CA ALA A 133 3.27 1.96 -2.12
C ALA A 133 4.32 2.21 -3.20
N GLN A 134 5.13 3.27 -3.05
CA GLN A 134 6.17 3.63 -4.02
C GLN A 134 7.27 2.56 -4.09
N THR A 135 7.80 2.14 -2.95
CA THR A 135 8.84 1.10 -2.89
C THR A 135 8.29 -0.26 -3.34
N GLY A 136 7.07 -0.60 -2.91
CA GLY A 136 6.37 -1.80 -3.33
C GLY A 136 6.22 -1.87 -4.85
N ARG A 137 5.76 -0.78 -5.48
CA ARG A 137 5.68 -0.65 -6.94
C ARG A 137 7.03 -0.91 -7.63
N GLN A 138 8.10 -0.31 -7.12
CA GLN A 138 9.44 -0.50 -7.69
C GLN A 138 9.87 -1.96 -7.60
N ILE A 139 9.73 -2.58 -6.43
CA ILE A 139 10.07 -4.00 -6.20
C ILE A 139 9.26 -4.90 -7.13
N MET A 140 7.94 -4.71 -7.22
CA MET A 140 7.09 -5.50 -8.11
C MET A 140 7.54 -5.37 -9.57
N SER A 141 7.76 -4.14 -10.05
CA SER A 141 8.21 -3.90 -11.42
C SER A 141 9.55 -4.58 -11.71
N LEU A 142 10.51 -4.51 -10.79
CA LEU A 142 11.80 -5.15 -10.94
C LEU A 142 11.68 -6.68 -10.91
N ASN A 143 10.89 -7.25 -10.00
CA ASN A 143 10.63 -8.69 -9.96
C ASN A 143 10.05 -9.20 -11.28
N PHE A 144 9.07 -8.49 -11.86
CA PHE A 144 8.53 -8.84 -13.18
C PHE A 144 9.60 -8.83 -14.28
N ARG A 145 10.51 -7.84 -14.28
CA ARG A 145 11.63 -7.79 -15.24
C ARG A 145 12.62 -8.94 -15.05
N VAL A 146 12.90 -9.33 -13.80
CA VAL A 146 13.75 -10.51 -13.50
C VAL A 146 13.11 -11.76 -14.09
N LEU A 147 11.80 -11.92 -13.91
CA LEU A 147 11.04 -13.10 -14.35
C LEU A 147 10.88 -13.16 -15.88
N ALA A 148 10.78 -12.00 -16.54
CA ALA A 148 10.78 -11.91 -18.00
C ALA A 148 12.13 -12.34 -18.64
N GLY A 149 13.23 -12.32 -17.86
CA GLY A 149 14.53 -12.81 -18.30
C GLY A 149 15.32 -11.84 -19.19
N GLY A 150 16.37 -12.37 -19.84
CA GLY A 150 17.22 -11.62 -20.79
C GLY A 150 18.09 -10.53 -20.14
N ARG A 151 18.45 -9.51 -20.93
CA ARG A 151 19.33 -8.41 -20.48
C ARG A 151 18.70 -7.57 -19.36
N MET A 152 17.40 -7.32 -19.44
CA MET A 152 16.67 -6.53 -18.45
C MET A 152 16.62 -7.20 -17.07
N ALA A 153 16.64 -8.54 -17.01
CA ALA A 153 16.68 -9.26 -15.75
C ALA A 153 17.98 -9.02 -14.96
N LYS A 154 19.13 -8.94 -15.64
CA LYS A 154 20.41 -8.67 -14.99
C LYS A 154 20.45 -7.27 -14.36
N GLU A 155 19.98 -6.27 -15.10
CA GLU A 155 19.88 -4.88 -14.61
C GLU A 155 18.87 -4.79 -13.44
N ALA A 156 17.73 -5.47 -13.56
CA ALA A 156 16.72 -5.50 -12.51
C ALA A 156 17.20 -6.19 -11.22
N LEU A 157 17.97 -7.28 -11.34
CA LEU A 157 18.59 -7.96 -10.18
C LEU A 157 19.58 -7.04 -9.46
N VAL A 158 20.39 -6.28 -10.19
CA VAL A 158 21.31 -5.30 -9.59
C VAL A 158 20.51 -4.23 -8.85
N SER A 159 19.45 -3.68 -9.46
CA SER A 159 18.59 -2.70 -8.80
C SER A 159 17.87 -3.25 -7.57
N LEU A 160 17.41 -4.51 -7.59
CA LEU A 160 16.83 -5.18 -6.43
C LEU A 160 17.84 -5.37 -5.32
N ASN A 161 19.08 -5.76 -5.64
CA ASN A 161 20.16 -5.86 -4.65
C ASN A 161 20.48 -4.50 -4.02
N THR A 162 20.47 -3.43 -4.81
CA THR A 162 20.62 -2.06 -4.27
C THR A 162 19.46 -1.70 -3.34
N LEU A 163 18.21 -1.98 -3.72
CA LEU A 163 17.05 -1.74 -2.85
C LEU A 163 17.11 -2.57 -1.57
N ALA A 164 17.61 -3.81 -1.65
CA ALA A 164 17.76 -4.72 -0.51
C ALA A 164 18.87 -4.30 0.47
N SER A 165 19.76 -3.39 0.05
CA SER A 165 20.79 -2.84 0.96
C SER A 165 20.20 -1.96 2.05
N ASP A 166 19.00 -1.41 1.85
CA ASP A 166 18.24 -0.71 2.89
C ASP A 166 17.45 -1.74 3.73
N PRO A 167 17.72 -1.87 5.04
CA PRO A 167 17.00 -2.78 5.93
C PRO A 167 15.48 -2.58 5.94
N GLN A 168 14.99 -1.37 5.69
CA GLN A 168 13.56 -1.06 5.66
C GLN A 168 12.84 -1.75 4.49
N ASN A 169 13.57 -2.05 3.41
CA ASN A 169 13.02 -2.67 2.21
C ASN A 169 13.04 -4.20 2.26
N VAL A 170 13.83 -4.81 3.15
CA VAL A 170 14.00 -6.27 3.21
C VAL A 170 12.67 -7.00 3.43
N GLY A 171 11.80 -6.45 4.30
CA GLY A 171 10.46 -7.00 4.52
C GLY A 171 9.58 -6.96 3.27
N MET A 172 9.60 -5.84 2.54
CA MET A 172 8.85 -5.67 1.29
C MET A 172 9.38 -6.59 0.20
N ILE A 173 10.70 -6.71 0.04
CA ILE A 173 11.34 -7.57 -0.96
C ILE A 173 10.99 -9.04 -0.70
N LYS A 174 11.08 -9.50 0.55
CA LYS A 174 10.70 -10.87 0.92
C LYS A 174 9.23 -11.16 0.62
N THR A 175 8.34 -10.26 1.02
CA THR A 175 6.90 -10.45 0.87
C THR A 175 6.49 -10.41 -0.59
N LEU A 176 6.80 -9.32 -1.31
CA LEU A 176 6.40 -9.14 -2.71
C LEU A 176 7.13 -10.09 -3.65
N GLY A 177 8.41 -10.39 -3.39
CA GLY A 177 9.17 -11.37 -4.16
C GLY A 177 8.57 -12.76 -4.06
N SER A 178 8.25 -13.22 -2.85
CA SER A 178 7.64 -14.54 -2.64
C SER A 178 6.25 -14.63 -3.25
N THR A 179 5.41 -13.61 -3.08
CA THR A 179 4.05 -13.58 -3.64
C THR A 179 4.06 -13.60 -5.16
N ILE A 180 4.93 -12.81 -5.81
CA ILE A 180 5.04 -12.81 -7.28
C ILE A 180 5.55 -14.15 -7.82
N ILE A 181 6.56 -14.74 -7.17
CA ILE A 181 7.09 -16.05 -7.57
C ILE A 181 6.00 -17.12 -7.43
N MET A 182 5.31 -17.18 -6.29
CA MET A 182 4.21 -18.11 -6.07
C MET A 182 3.12 -17.94 -7.14
N TYR A 183 2.71 -16.70 -7.38
CA TYR A 183 1.70 -16.36 -8.39
C TYR A 183 2.10 -16.89 -9.77
N LEU A 184 3.33 -16.64 -10.23
CA LEU A 184 3.79 -17.12 -11.53
C LEU A 184 3.97 -18.64 -11.58
N THR A 185 4.37 -19.29 -10.48
CA THR A 185 4.46 -20.75 -10.42
C THR A 185 3.08 -21.36 -10.60
N LEU A 186 2.07 -20.88 -9.86
CA LEU A 186 0.68 -21.30 -10.03
C LEU A 186 0.20 -21.04 -11.46
N MET A 187 0.62 -19.94 -12.07
CA MET A 187 0.31 -19.64 -13.47
C MET A 187 0.95 -20.61 -14.46
N ARG A 188 2.19 -21.03 -14.23
CA ARG A 188 2.84 -22.04 -15.09
C ARG A 188 2.23 -23.43 -14.92
N GLU A 189 1.83 -23.80 -13.72
CA GLU A 189 1.23 -25.12 -13.44
C GLU A 189 -0.19 -25.26 -13.98
N SER A 190 -0.90 -24.15 -14.11
CA SER A 190 -2.30 -24.09 -14.57
C SER A 190 -2.44 -23.86 -16.07
N VAL A 191 -1.46 -23.21 -16.72
CA VAL A 191 -1.32 -23.25 -18.17
C VAL A 191 -0.76 -24.62 -18.53
N GLY A 192 -1.65 -25.59 -18.73
CA GLY A 192 -1.29 -26.99 -19.00
C GLY A 192 -0.30 -27.16 -20.17
N ASP A 193 0.44 -28.28 -20.14
CA ASP A 193 1.50 -28.67 -21.10
C ASP A 193 1.12 -28.52 -22.60
N GLU A 194 -0.17 -28.39 -22.94
CA GLU A 194 -0.63 -28.14 -24.31
C GLU A 194 -0.07 -26.85 -24.94
N PHE A 195 0.18 -25.79 -24.16
CA PHE A 195 0.80 -24.57 -24.69
C PHE A 195 2.30 -24.71 -24.94
N VAL A 196 2.98 -25.56 -24.15
CA VAL A 196 4.40 -25.88 -24.34
C VAL A 196 4.58 -26.70 -25.64
N TYR A 197 3.64 -27.59 -25.95
CA TYR A 197 3.66 -28.35 -27.19
C TYR A 197 3.48 -27.48 -28.45
N LEU A 198 2.66 -26.42 -28.38
CA LEU A 198 2.40 -25.48 -29.49
C LEU A 198 3.50 -24.44 -29.72
N LEU A 199 4.30 -24.12 -28.68
CA LEU A 199 5.45 -23.23 -28.80
C LEU A 199 6.73 -23.94 -29.28
N ILE A 200 6.81 -25.26 -29.07
CA ILE A 200 7.95 -26.09 -29.52
C ILE A 200 7.71 -26.67 -30.92
N ASN A 201 6.45 -26.89 -31.33
CA ASN A 201 6.10 -27.53 -32.61
C ASN A 201 5.23 -26.66 -33.54
N LYS A 202 5.54 -25.37 -33.70
CA LYS A 202 5.12 -24.66 -34.92
C LYS A 202 6.17 -24.89 -36.02
N PRO A 203 5.76 -25.30 -37.24
CA PRO A 203 6.66 -25.43 -38.39
C PRO A 203 7.29 -24.09 -38.78
#